data_AF-A0A349PHH8-F1
#
_entry.id   AF-A0A349PHH8-F1
#
_cell.length_a   1.000
_cell.length_b   1.000
_cell.length_c   1.000
_cell.angle_alpha   90.00
_cell.angle_beta   90.00
_cell.angle_gamma   90.00
#
_symmetry.space_group_name_H-M   'P 1'
#
loop_
_entity.id
_entity.type
_entity.pdbx_description
1 polymer ?
#
loop_
_entity_poly.entity_id
_entity_poly.type
_entity_poly.pdbx_seq_one_letter_code
_entity_poly.pdbx_strand_id
1 'polypeptide(L)'
;MLSFFEGIIAALGALILELTLPFFGLPAGNTSLIFLFSAVLIEEIIKYAFVYNNYLKLESKEKIIRNSLLIGFGFAAAEIFLKQLSFEKTTALLILGVFLIHVFTTSLAGFFLSRKYKQLFFLSVLIICFNIFLHFAYNFLILSYL
;
A
#
# COMPACT_ATOMS: atom_id res chain seq x y z
N MET A 1 5.84 3.44 17.13
CA MET A 1 6.77 2.33 16.82
C MET A 1 6.02 1.07 16.41
N LEU A 2 5.06 0.57 17.19
CA LEU A 2 4.27 -0.62 16.79
C LEU A 2 3.68 -0.51 15.37
N SER A 3 3.07 0.63 15.03
CA SER A 3 2.46 0.81 13.70
C SER A 3 3.44 0.88 12.52
N PHE A 4 4.72 1.13 12.76
CA PHE A 4 5.74 0.98 11.72
C PHE A 4 5.94 -0.50 11.38
N PHE A 5 6.05 -1.36 12.39
CA PHE A 5 6.15 -2.80 12.19
C PHE A 5 4.86 -3.40 11.61
N GLU A 6 3.68 -2.85 11.95
CA GLU A 6 2.43 -3.21 11.28
C GLU A 6 2.51 -2.95 9.76
N GLY A 7 3.15 -1.85 9.34
CA GLY A 7 3.41 -1.58 7.92
C GLY A 7 4.32 -2.61 7.26
N ILE A 8 5.39 -3.05 7.94
CA ILE A 8 6.27 -4.11 7.45
C ILE A 8 5.50 -5.43 7.31
N ILE A 9 4.72 -5.80 8.33
CA ILE A 9 3.91 -7.02 8.32
C ILE A 9 2.87 -6.96 7.19
N ALA A 10 2.25 -5.79 6.97
CA ALA A 10 1.32 -5.57 5.87
C ALA A 10 2.00 -5.79 4.50
N ALA A 11 3.20 -5.24 4.29
CA ALA A 11 3.95 -5.43 3.04
C ALA A 11 4.31 -6.90 2.80
N LEU A 12 4.84 -7.58 3.82
CA LEU A 12 5.16 -9.01 3.71
C LEU A 12 3.93 -9.87 3.48
N GLY A 13 2.81 -9.55 4.14
CA GLY A 13 1.54 -10.22 3.93
C GLY A 13 1.01 -10.05 2.51
N ALA A 14 1.11 -8.84 1.95
CA ALA A 14 0.72 -8.57 0.57
C ALA A 14 1.59 -9.35 -0.42
N LEU A 15 2.92 -9.30 -0.24
CA LEU A 15 3.85 -10.07 -1.05
C LEU A 15 3.55 -11.58 -1.02
N ILE A 16 3.28 -12.15 0.16
CA ILE A 16 2.93 -13.58 0.26
C ILE A 16 1.67 -13.89 -0.57
N LEU A 17 0.63 -13.07 -0.50
CA LEU A 17 -0.57 -13.26 -1.29
C LEU A 17 -0.30 -13.09 -2.80
N GLU A 18 0.50 -12.12 -3.19
CA GLU A 18 0.91 -11.92 -4.59
C GLU A 18 1.64 -13.14 -5.14
N LEU A 19 2.55 -13.72 -4.36
CA LEU A 19 3.26 -14.95 -4.72
C LEU A 19 2.32 -16.16 -4.88
N THR A 20 1.09 -16.10 -4.34
CA THR A 20 0.08 -17.14 -4.58
C THR A 20 -0.68 -16.98 -5.90
N LEU A 21 -0.66 -15.79 -6.53
CA LEU A 21 -1.42 -15.52 -7.76
C LEU A 21 -1.10 -16.48 -8.92
N PRO A 22 0.17 -16.86 -9.18
CA PRO A 22 0.49 -17.81 -10.25
C PRO A 22 -0.17 -19.19 -10.07
N PHE A 23 -0.42 -19.62 -8.84
CA PHE A 23 -1.10 -20.90 -8.57
C PHE A 23 -2.58 -20.87 -8.97
N PHE A 24 -3.16 -19.69 -9.17
CA PHE A 24 -4.51 -19.50 -9.67
C PHE A 24 -4.55 -19.23 -11.19
N GLY A 25 -3.44 -19.46 -11.90
CA GLY A 25 -3.36 -19.32 -13.36
C GLY A 25 -3.15 -17.88 -13.84
N LEU A 26 -2.82 -16.94 -12.94
CA LEU A 26 -2.40 -15.61 -13.35
C LEU A 26 -0.96 -15.64 -13.87
N PRO A 27 -0.65 -14.94 -14.98
CA PRO A 27 0.72 -14.92 -15.51
C PRO A 27 1.66 -14.34 -14.45
N ALA A 28 2.72 -15.07 -14.13
CA ALA A 28 3.74 -14.58 -13.23
C ALA A 28 4.55 -13.46 -13.92
N GLY A 29 4.76 -12.36 -13.21
CA GLY A 29 5.68 -11.31 -13.63
C GLY A 29 5.01 -9.98 -13.98
N ASN A 30 5.85 -8.95 -13.94
CA ASN A 30 5.44 -7.55 -13.87
C ASN A 30 4.93 -7.00 -15.22
N THR A 31 5.02 -7.78 -16.30
CA THR A 31 4.59 -7.40 -17.65
C THR A 31 3.11 -7.67 -17.91
N SER A 32 2.46 -8.47 -17.06
CA SER A 32 1.02 -8.74 -17.15
C SER A 32 0.23 -7.64 -16.44
N LEU A 33 -0.57 -6.88 -17.18
CA LEU A 33 -1.47 -5.86 -16.60
C LEU A 33 -2.43 -6.44 -15.56
N ILE A 34 -2.88 -7.68 -15.76
CA ILE A 34 -3.78 -8.37 -14.83
C ILE A 34 -3.05 -8.71 -13.53
N PHE A 35 -1.80 -9.19 -13.63
CA PHE A 35 -0.97 -9.45 -12.45
C PHE A 35 -0.71 -8.15 -11.69
N LEU A 36 -0.30 -7.10 -12.41
CA LEU A 36 -0.02 -5.79 -11.82
C LEU A 36 -1.22 -5.21 -11.08
N PHE A 37 -2.40 -5.24 -11.71
CA PHE A 37 -3.63 -4.75 -11.10
C PHE A 37 -4.00 -5.58 -9.86
N SER A 38 -3.85 -6.90 -9.93
CA SER A 38 -4.16 -7.80 -8.81
C SER A 38 -3.21 -7.57 -7.63
N ALA A 39 -1.92 -7.38 -7.89
CA ALA A 39 -0.93 -7.06 -6.87
C ALA A 39 -1.25 -5.74 -6.17
N VAL A 40 -1.46 -4.67 -6.94
CA VAL A 40 -1.87 -3.36 -6.39
C VAL A 40 -3.15 -3.47 -5.56
N LEU A 41 -4.13 -4.23 -6.03
CA LEU A 41 -5.38 -4.44 -5.31
C LEU A 41 -5.14 -5.14 -3.96
N ILE A 42 -4.32 -6.18 -3.93
CA ILE A 42 -3.95 -6.89 -2.71
C ILE A 42 -3.24 -5.95 -1.73
N GLU A 43 -2.24 -5.21 -2.20
CA GLU A 43 -1.47 -4.27 -1.38
C GLU A 43 -2.36 -3.19 -0.75
N GLU A 44 -3.21 -2.53 -1.56
CA GLU A 44 -4.07 -1.46 -1.07
C GLU A 44 -5.12 -1.97 -0.09
N ILE A 45 -5.71 -3.15 -0.33
CA ILE A 45 -6.68 -3.76 0.60
C ILE A 45 -6.01 -4.09 1.94
N ILE A 46 -4.82 -4.70 1.91
CA ILE A 46 -4.11 -5.06 3.14
C ILE A 46 -3.69 -3.79 3.89
N LYS A 47 -3.07 -2.81 3.22
CA LYS A 47 -2.71 -1.52 3.84
C LYS A 47 -3.91 -0.87 4.49
N TYR A 48 -5.03 -0.81 3.76
CA TYR A 48 -6.27 -0.24 4.26
C TYR A 48 -6.78 -0.99 5.50
N ALA A 49 -6.75 -2.32 5.50
CA ALA A 49 -7.18 -3.13 6.65
C ALA A 49 -6.37 -2.81 7.92
N PHE A 50 -5.06 -2.66 7.81
CA PHE A 50 -4.21 -2.26 8.94
C PHE A 50 -4.50 -0.83 9.43
N VAL A 51 -4.69 0.11 8.50
CA VAL A 51 -5.07 1.49 8.84
C VAL A 51 -6.44 1.52 9.52
N TYR A 52 -7.41 0.76 9.01
CA TYR A 52 -8.75 0.64 9.57
C TYR A 52 -8.75 0.01 10.96
N ASN A 53 -7.95 -1.05 11.17
CA ASN A 53 -7.77 -1.66 12.49
C ASN A 53 -7.22 -0.65 13.52
N ASN A 54 -6.28 0.20 13.12
CA ASN A 54 -5.80 1.29 13.99
C ASN A 54 -6.86 2.34 14.25
N TYR A 55 -7.67 2.70 13.24
CA TYR A 55 -8.82 3.59 13.43
C TYR A 55 -9.80 3.07 14.49
N LEU A 56 -10.10 1.77 14.50
CA LEU A 56 -11.00 1.17 15.49
C LEU A 56 -10.45 1.21 16.92
N LYS A 57 -9.13 1.11 17.09
CA LYS A 57 -8.46 1.04 18.40
C LYS A 57 -8.11 2.42 18.99
N LEU A 58 -7.98 3.44 18.16
CA LEU A 58 -7.45 4.75 18.56
C LEU A 58 -8.56 5.80 18.65
N GLU A 59 -8.63 6.47 19.79
CA GLU A 59 -9.69 7.47 20.03
C GLU A 59 -9.37 8.85 19.43
N SER A 60 -8.09 9.19 19.34
CA SER A 60 -7.64 10.52 18.91
C SER A 60 -7.33 10.57 17.41
N LYS A 61 -7.84 11.62 16.74
CA LYS A 61 -7.58 11.92 15.32
C LYS A 61 -6.08 12.01 15.01
N GLU A 62 -5.33 12.69 15.87
CA GLU A 62 -3.88 12.84 15.72
C GLU A 62 -3.18 11.48 15.79
N LYS A 63 -3.58 10.61 16.73
CA LYS A 63 -3.04 9.26 16.84
C LYS A 63 -3.36 8.44 15.59
N ILE A 64 -4.55 8.55 15.02
CA ILE A 64 -4.93 7.83 13.78
C ILE A 64 -4.05 8.27 12.62
N ILE A 65 -3.91 9.58 12.39
CA ILE A 65 -3.10 10.13 11.29
C ILE A 65 -1.64 9.73 11.47
N ARG A 66 -1.06 9.91 12.67
CA ARG A 66 0.34 9.56 12.95
C ARG A 66 0.62 8.07 12.76
N ASN A 67 -0.27 7.19 13.21
CA ASN A 67 -0.06 5.76 13.03
C ASN A 67 -0.25 5.33 11.57
N SER A 68 -1.13 5.98 10.82
CA SER A 68 -1.32 5.71 9.38
C SER A 68 -0.09 6.12 8.55
N LEU A 69 0.54 7.25 8.91
CA LEU A 69 1.84 7.65 8.38
C LEU A 69 2.88 6.55 8.67
N LEU A 70 3.02 6.13 9.93
CA LEU A 70 3.99 5.11 10.33
C LEU A 70 3.78 3.77 9.61
N ILE A 71 2.53 3.35 9.37
CA ILE A 71 2.24 2.17 8.53
C ILE A 71 2.80 2.37 7.13
N GLY A 72 2.55 3.52 6.49
CA GLY A 72 3.06 3.83 5.17
C GLY A 72 4.59 3.81 5.11
N PHE A 73 5.26 4.37 6.12
CA PHE A 73 6.71 4.31 6.27
C PHE A 73 7.23 2.88 6.37
N GLY A 74 6.59 2.05 7.21
CA GLY A 74 6.98 0.65 7.38
C GLY A 74 6.80 -0.17 6.12
N PHE A 75 5.69 0.04 5.42
CA PHE A 75 5.38 -0.61 4.16
C PHE A 75 6.42 -0.24 3.09
N ALA A 76 6.63 1.07 2.87
CA ALA A 76 7.63 1.56 1.93
C ALA A 76 9.04 1.04 2.24
N ALA A 77 9.43 1.04 3.51
CA ALA A 77 10.76 0.57 3.93
C ALA A 77 10.95 -0.91 3.61
N ALA A 78 9.95 -1.75 3.87
CA ALA A 78 9.99 -3.17 3.54
C ALA A 78 10.12 -3.40 2.04
N GLU A 79 9.32 -2.70 1.23
CA GLU A 79 9.34 -2.88 -0.22
C GLU A 79 10.65 -2.37 -0.85
N ILE A 80 11.13 -1.20 -0.42
CA ILE A 80 12.43 -0.67 -0.87
C ILE A 80 13.53 -1.67 -0.52
N PHE A 81 13.52 -2.22 0.70
CA PHE A 81 14.50 -3.23 1.12
C PHE A 81 14.44 -4.48 0.23
N LEU A 82 13.24 -5.00 -0.06
CA LEU A 82 13.06 -6.16 -0.94
C LEU A 82 13.51 -5.88 -2.39
N LYS A 83 13.24 -4.70 -2.93
CA LYS A 83 13.73 -4.26 -4.26
C LYS A 83 15.26 -4.15 -4.31
N GLN A 84 15.91 -3.76 -3.21
CA GLN A 84 17.38 -3.77 -3.15
C GLN A 84 17.95 -5.20 -3.13
N LEU A 85 17.22 -6.15 -2.51
CA LEU A 85 17.61 -7.56 -2.49
C LEU A 85 17.40 -8.28 -3.83
N SER A 86 16.49 -7.80 -4.69
CA SER A 86 16.24 -8.40 -6.00
C SER A 86 17.32 -8.11 -7.05
N PHE A 87 18.37 -7.35 -6.68
CA PHE A 87 19.45 -6.89 -7.57
C PHE A 87 18.95 -6.09 -8.79
N GLU A 88 17.70 -5.65 -8.79
CA GLU A 88 17.16 -4.78 -9.82
C GLU A 88 17.80 -3.39 -9.72
N LYS A 89 18.05 -2.75 -10.88
CA LYS A 89 18.65 -1.42 -10.94
C LYS A 89 17.66 -0.38 -10.40
N THR A 90 17.72 -0.15 -9.10
CA THR A 90 16.82 0.77 -8.42
C THR A 90 17.42 2.17 -8.43
N THR A 91 16.73 3.14 -9.05
CA THR A 91 17.16 4.55 -9.05
C THR A 91 16.61 5.29 -7.84
N ALA A 92 17.25 6.40 -7.45
CA ALA A 92 16.73 7.26 -6.37
C ALA A 92 15.30 7.76 -6.63
N LEU A 93 14.94 7.97 -7.91
CA LEU A 93 13.59 8.36 -8.31
C LEU A 93 12.57 7.25 -8.06
N LEU A 94 12.92 5.98 -8.34
CA LEU A 94 12.07 4.83 -8.04
C LEU A 94 11.87 4.67 -6.52
N ILE A 95 12.94 4.77 -5.74
CA ILE A 95 12.88 4.70 -4.27
C ILE A 95 11.96 5.80 -3.73
N LEU A 96 12.14 7.03 -4.20
CA LEU A 96 11.30 8.15 -3.79
C LEU A 96 9.84 7.94 -4.18
N GLY A 97 9.57 7.45 -5.39
CA GLY A 97 8.22 7.16 -5.85
C GLY A 97 7.51 6.10 -5.01
N VAL A 98 8.19 4.98 -4.70
CA VAL A 98 7.67 3.90 -3.85
C VAL A 98 7.36 4.50 -2.49
N PHE A 99 8.32 5.19 -1.89
CA PHE A 99 8.12 5.86 -0.61
C PHE A 99 6.89 6.78 -0.60
N LEU A 100 6.77 7.65 -1.61
CA LEU A 100 5.68 8.60 -1.71
C LEU A 100 4.33 7.91 -1.88
N ILE A 101 4.21 6.88 -2.73
CA ILE A 101 2.92 6.24 -2.98
C ILE A 101 2.41 5.51 -1.72
N HIS A 102 3.24 4.75 -1.00
CA HIS A 102 2.77 4.05 0.20
C HIS A 102 2.49 5.00 1.35
N VAL A 103 3.35 6.00 1.59
CA VAL A 103 3.10 7.00 2.65
C VAL A 103 1.86 7.84 2.33
N PHE A 104 1.67 8.26 1.08
CA PHE A 104 0.52 9.06 0.68
C PHE A 104 -0.80 8.27 0.80
N THR A 105 -0.86 7.07 0.24
CA THR A 105 -2.09 6.24 0.23
C THR A 105 -2.55 5.86 1.64
N THR A 106 -1.64 5.51 2.54
CA THR A 106 -2.00 5.21 3.94
C THR A 106 -2.39 6.47 4.70
N SER A 107 -1.69 7.59 4.49
CA SER A 107 -2.01 8.87 5.12
C SER A 107 -3.37 9.41 4.70
N LEU A 108 -3.71 9.26 3.43
CA LEU A 108 -5.01 9.64 2.89
C LEU A 108 -6.13 8.85 3.57
N ALA A 109 -5.98 7.52 3.65
CA ALA A 109 -6.93 6.65 4.35
C ALA A 109 -7.08 7.04 5.83
N GLY A 110 -5.96 7.23 6.54
CA GLY A 110 -5.94 7.65 7.94
C GLY A 110 -6.61 9.00 8.17
N PHE A 111 -6.35 9.98 7.30
CA PHE A 111 -6.95 11.31 7.36
C PHE A 111 -8.47 11.25 7.25
N PHE A 112 -9.01 10.55 6.26
CA PHE A 112 -10.46 10.46 6.08
C PHE A 112 -11.14 9.65 7.18
N LEU A 113 -10.54 8.55 7.64
CA LEU A 113 -11.07 7.78 8.77
C LEU A 113 -11.12 8.62 10.04
N SER A 114 -10.13 9.47 10.29
CA SER A 114 -10.08 10.36 11.48
C SER A 114 -11.25 11.35 11.54
N ARG A 115 -11.92 11.63 10.42
CA ARG A 115 -13.01 12.61 10.34
C ARG A 115 -14.36 12.05 10.79
N LYS A 116 -14.49 10.73 11.00
CA LYS A 116 -15.71 10.04 11.49
C LYS A 116 -16.99 10.43 10.72
N TYR A 117 -16.95 10.33 9.39
CA TYR A 117 -18.12 10.61 8.54
C TYR A 117 -19.27 9.61 8.77
N LYS A 118 -20.53 10.06 8.64
CA LYS A 118 -21.73 9.21 8.76
C LYS A 118 -21.78 8.09 7.72
N GLN A 119 -21.23 8.33 6.53
CA GLN A 119 -21.19 7.37 5.42
C GLN A 119 -19.80 6.74 5.29
N LEU A 120 -19.25 6.26 6.41
CA LEU A 120 -17.88 5.75 6.48
C LEU A 120 -17.62 4.64 5.45
N PHE A 121 -18.58 3.72 5.26
CA PHE A 121 -18.45 2.62 4.31
C PHE A 121 -18.25 3.09 2.87
N PHE A 122 -19.13 3.96 2.37
CA PHE A 122 -19.04 4.48 1.00
C PHE A 122 -17.73 5.25 0.77
N LEU A 123 -17.36 6.10 1.74
CA LEU A 123 -16.10 6.83 1.68
C LEU A 123 -14.88 5.88 1.68
N SER A 124 -14.96 4.79 2.44
CA SER A 124 -13.88 3.77 2.50
C SER A 124 -13.68 3.09 1.15
N VAL A 125 -14.77 2.68 0.50
CA VAL A 125 -14.71 2.11 -0.86
C VAL A 125 -14.10 3.12 -1.83
N LEU A 126 -14.53 4.37 -1.79
CA LEU A 126 -14.01 5.42 -2.67
C LEU A 126 -12.50 5.67 -2.46
N ILE A 127 -12.04 5.67 -1.22
CA ILE A 127 -10.61 5.82 -0.89
C ILE A 127 -9.81 4.63 -1.40
N ILE A 128 -10.28 3.39 -1.19
CA ILE A 128 -9.60 2.19 -1.69
C ILE A 128 -9.50 2.24 -3.21
N CYS A 129 -10.60 2.51 -3.92
CA CYS A 129 -10.59 2.62 -5.37
C CYS A 129 -9.64 3.72 -5.86
N PHE A 130 -9.62 4.87 -5.19
CA PHE A 130 -8.72 5.97 -5.53
C PHE A 130 -7.24 5.62 -5.29
N ASN A 131 -6.94 4.97 -4.17
CA ASN A 131 -5.58 4.50 -3.86
C ASN A 131 -5.11 3.45 -4.86
N ILE A 132 -5.96 2.47 -5.20
CA ILE A 132 -5.68 1.46 -6.23
C ILE A 132 -5.37 2.15 -7.55
N PHE A 133 -6.19 3.12 -7.96
CA PHE A 133 -5.97 3.86 -9.20
C PHE A 133 -4.61 4.59 -9.20
N LEU A 134 -4.28 5.34 -8.13
CA LEU A 134 -3.01 6.07 -8.05
C LEU A 134 -1.80 5.14 -8.04
N HIS A 135 -1.87 4.06 -7.26
CA HIS A 135 -0.77 3.13 -7.15
C HIS A 135 -0.58 2.32 -8.44
N PHE A 136 -1.68 1.88 -9.06
CA PHE A 136 -1.62 1.26 -10.38
C PHE A 136 -1.04 2.20 -11.43
N ALA A 137 -1.46 3.47 -11.46
CA ALA A 137 -0.91 4.46 -12.38
C ALA A 137 0.60 4.67 -12.17
N TYR A 138 1.05 4.72 -10.92
CA TYR A 138 2.48 4.79 -10.59
C TYR A 138 3.26 3.58 -11.13
N ASN A 139 2.80 2.36 -10.86
CA ASN A 139 3.50 1.16 -11.32
C ASN A 139 3.46 1.02 -12.85
N PHE A 140 2.33 1.38 -13.48
CA PHE A 140 2.19 1.40 -14.92
C PHE A 140 3.16 2.39 -15.59
N LEU A 141 3.33 3.59 -15.01
CA LEU A 141 4.32 4.55 -15.49
C LEU A 141 5.72 3.98 -15.38
N ILE A 142 6.10 3.39 -14.24
CA ILE A 142 7.43 2.77 -14.08
C ILE A 142 7.68 1.72 -15.15
N LEU A 143 6.74 0.80 -15.36
CA LEU A 143 6.84 -0.24 -16.38
C LEU A 143 6.97 0.33 -17.79
N SER A 144 6.44 1.52 -18.05
CA SER A 144 6.52 2.18 -19.36
C SER A 144 7.84 2.93 -19.57
N TYR A 145 8.60 3.23 -18.51
CA TYR A 145 9.86 3.96 -18.56
C TYR A 145 11.10 3.07 -18.37
N LEU A 146 10.93 1.78 -18.06
CA LEU A 146 11.99 0.77 -17.92
C LEU A 146 12.03 -0.14 -19.16
#